data_AF-A0A9D6EYR4-F1
#
_entry.id   AF-A0A9D6EYR4-F1
#
_cell.length_a   1.000
_cell.length_b   1.000
_cell.length_c   1.000
_cell.angle_alpha   90.00
_cell.angle_beta   90.00
_cell.angle_gamma   90.00
#
_symmetry.space_group_name_H-M   'P 1'
#
loop_
_entity.id
_entity.type
_entity.pdbx_description
1 polymer ?
#
loop_
_entity_poly.entity_id
_entity_poly.type
_entity_poly.pdbx_seq_one_letter_code
_entity_poly.pdbx_strand_id
1 'polypeptide(L)'
;MAQLLGLTILSFFITGILLFPFIDFLYSKKLQRQKQKTRDIFNNRTPLFDKFNAWKVGTPFGGGILIILVVSVLTLWAYGIFQITIKPWELFVILFSFIGFG
;
A
#
# COMPACT_ATOMS: atom_id res chain seq x y z
N MET A 1 -20.42 -15.45 1.38
CA MET A 1 -19.16 -15.97 0.80
C MET A 1 -18.96 -15.58 -0.65
N ALA A 2 -19.93 -15.77 -1.56
CA ALA A 2 -19.79 -15.38 -2.96
C ALA A 2 -19.49 -13.88 -3.17
N GLN A 3 -20.14 -12.98 -2.41
CA GLN A 3 -19.91 -11.54 -2.46
C GLN A 3 -18.48 -11.15 -2.07
N LEU A 4 -17.95 -11.75 -1.00
CA LEU A 4 -16.59 -11.51 -0.52
C LEU A 4 -15.58 -11.96 -1.57
N LEU A 5 -15.76 -13.16 -2.12
CA LEU A 5 -14.92 -13.69 -3.20
C LEU A 5 -14.96 -12.76 -4.42
N GLY A 6 -16.14 -12.30 -4.84
CA GLY A 6 -16.30 -11.33 -5.92
C GLY A 6 -15.54 -10.02 -5.66
N LEU A 7 -15.66 -9.45 -4.46
CA LEU A 7 -14.91 -8.25 -4.06
C LEU A 7 -13.39 -8.48 -4.08
N THR A 8 -12.91 -9.63 -3.60
CA THR A 8 -11.47 -9.92 -3.59
C THR A 8 -10.90 -10.04 -5.01
N ILE A 9 -11.62 -10.72 -5.91
CA ILE A 9 -11.23 -10.84 -7.31
C ILE A 9 -11.25 -9.47 -7.99
N LEU A 10 -12.30 -8.68 -7.75
CA LEU A 10 -12.42 -7.32 -8.28
C LEU A 10 -11.27 -6.41 -7.77
N SER A 11 -10.96 -6.48 -6.47
CA SER A 11 -9.82 -5.76 -5.88
C SER A 11 -8.50 -6.17 -6.52
N PHE A 12 -8.30 -7.45 -6.80
CA PHE A 12 -7.10 -7.95 -7.47
C PHE A 12 -6.96 -7.36 -8.89
N PHE A 13 -8.02 -7.39 -9.70
CA PHE A 13 -7.99 -6.83 -11.05
C PHE A 13 -7.80 -5.32 -11.07
N ILE A 14 -8.53 -4.57 -10.23
CA ILE A 14 -8.38 -3.11 -10.14
C ILE A 14 -6.96 -2.74 -9.72
N THR A 15 -6.43 -3.40 -8.69
CA THR A 15 -5.06 -3.14 -8.23
C THR A 15 -4.05 -3.51 -9.32
N GLY A 16 -4.22 -4.65 -10.00
CA GLY A 16 -3.33 -5.09 -11.08
C GLY A 16 -3.30 -4.12 -12.27
N ILE A 17 -4.46 -3.58 -12.67
CA ILE A 17 -4.56 -2.58 -13.75
C ILE A 17 -3.92 -1.26 -13.33
N LEU A 18 -4.19 -0.78 -12.10
CA LEU A 18 -3.64 0.48 -11.59
C LEU A 18 -2.15 0.40 -11.24
N LEU A 19 -1.61 -0.80 -11.02
CA LEU A 19 -0.21 -1.00 -10.63
C LEU A 19 0.76 -0.44 -11.67
N PHE A 20 0.53 -0.69 -12.95
CA PHE A 20 1.40 -0.21 -14.03
C PHE A 20 1.50 1.33 -14.06
N PRO A 21 0.41 2.10 -14.23
CA PRO A 21 0.51 3.56 -14.24
C PRO A 21 0.95 4.15 -12.89
N PHE A 22 0.67 3.46 -11.77
CA PHE A 22 1.12 3.91 -10.46
C PHE A 22 2.63 3.78 -10.30
N ILE A 23 3.24 2.69 -10.78
CA ILE A 23 4.69 2.52 -10.78
C ILE A 23 5.35 3.62 -11.62
N ASP A 24 4.82 3.91 -12.81
CA ASP A 24 5.32 4.98 -13.66
C ASP A 24 5.22 6.35 -12.98
N PHE A 25 4.13 6.60 -12.25
CA PHE A 25 3.97 7.80 -11.43
C PHE A 25 5.05 7.90 -10.33
N LEU A 26 5.36 6.81 -9.62
CA LEU A 26 6.42 6.79 -8.60
C LEU A 26 7.80 7.08 -9.22
N TYR A 27 8.07 6.52 -10.40
CA TYR A 27 9.29 6.82 -11.16
C TYR A 27 9.37 8.30 -11.55
N SER A 28 8.29 8.85 -12.10
CA SER A 28 8.18 10.26 -12.51
C SER A 28 8.43 11.22 -11.35
N LYS A 29 7.91 10.90 -10.15
CA LYS A 29 8.12 11.68 -8.93
C LYS A 29 9.45 11.40 -8.21
N LYS A 30 10.31 10.53 -8.76
CA LYS A 30 11.59 10.12 -8.15
C LYS A 30 11.44 9.57 -6.73
N LEU A 31 10.28 8.96 -6.42
CA LEU A 31 10.00 8.26 -5.17
C LEU A 31 10.66 6.88 -5.19
N GLN A 32 11.99 6.89 -5.25
CA GLN A 32 12.84 5.72 -5.42
C GLN A 32 13.84 5.61 -4.28
N ARG A 33 14.24 4.38 -3.98
CA ARG A 33 15.23 4.11 -2.95
C ARG A 33 16.58 4.70 -3.35
N GLN A 34 17.05 5.65 -2.55
CA GLN A 34 18.32 6.34 -2.77
C GLN A 34 19.50 5.51 -2.28
N LYS A 35 20.71 5.87 -2.73
CA LYS A 35 21.95 5.30 -2.20
C LYS A 35 22.18 5.82 -0.77
N GLN A 36 21.81 5.02 0.21
CA GLN A 36 21.94 5.34 1.63
C GLN A 36 23.15 4.62 2.25
N LYS A 37 23.73 5.23 3.29
CA LYS A 37 24.69 4.58 4.20
C LYS A 37 23.95 4.29 5.51
N THR A 38 23.49 3.06 5.69
CA THR A 38 22.64 2.72 6.84
C THR A 38 23.48 2.64 8.12
N ARG A 39 22.88 3.13 9.21
CA ARG A 39 23.42 3.01 10.57
C ARG A 39 22.43 2.25 11.43
N ASP A 40 22.95 1.52 12.41
CA ASP A 40 22.12 0.84 13.41
C ASP A 40 21.61 1.81 14.48
N ILE A 41 20.87 1.28 15.45
CA ILE A 41 20.29 2.02 16.57
C ILE A 41 21.40 2.63 17.46
N PHE A 42 22.60 2.04 17.46
CA PHE A 42 23.79 2.52 18.17
C PHE A 42 24.67 3.44 17.31
N ASN A 43 24.17 3.89 16.15
CA ASN A 43 24.85 4.78 15.21
C ASN A 43 26.09 4.18 14.52
N ASN A 44 26.30 2.86 14.59
CA ASN A 44 27.36 2.15 13.89
C ASN A 44 26.97 1.86 12.45
N ARG A 45 27.95 1.84 11.54
CA ARG A 45 27.68 1.51 10.13
C ARG A 45 27.31 0.04 9.96
N THR A 46 26.36 -0.22 9.07
CA THR A 46 25.93 -1.58 8.71
C THR A 46 26.36 -1.96 7.29
N PRO A 47 27.67 -2.18 7.02
CA PRO A 47 28.19 -2.39 5.67
C PRO A 47 27.68 -3.68 5.01
N LEU A 48 27.40 -4.72 5.80
CA LEU A 48 26.81 -5.96 5.31
C LEU A 48 25.40 -5.70 4.77
N PHE A 49 24.58 -4.96 5.52
CA PHE A 49 23.22 -4.60 5.08
C PHE A 49 23.24 -3.77 3.80
N ASP A 50 24.13 -2.77 3.73
CA ASP A 50 24.29 -1.91 2.55
C ASP A 50 24.72 -2.73 1.32
N LYS A 51 25.68 -3.67 1.49
CA LYS A 51 26.16 -4.54 0.40
C LYS A 51 25.04 -5.42 -0.16
N PHE A 52 24.27 -6.08 0.70
CA PHE A 52 23.21 -7.01 0.26
C PHE A 52 21.93 -6.32 -0.24
N ASN A 53 21.73 -5.04 0.07
CA ASN A 53 20.57 -4.27 -0.41
C ASN A 53 20.90 -3.25 -1.51
N ALA A 54 22.16 -3.15 -1.94
CA ALA A 54 22.59 -2.21 -2.98
C ALA A 54 21.85 -2.38 -4.31
N TRP A 55 21.42 -3.61 -4.63
CA TRP A 55 20.65 -3.90 -5.85
C TRP A 55 19.24 -3.28 -5.85
N LYS A 56 18.70 -2.91 -4.68
CA LYS A 56 17.39 -2.25 -4.54
C LYS A 56 17.46 -0.73 -4.75
N VAL A 57 18.63 -0.17 -5.04
CA VAL A 57 18.76 1.26 -5.34
C VAL A 57 18.05 1.56 -6.66
N GLY A 58 17.23 2.62 -6.70
CA GLY A 58 16.44 2.99 -7.87
C GLY A 58 15.07 2.32 -7.98
N THR A 59 14.76 1.31 -7.16
CA THR A 59 13.41 0.75 -7.13
C THR A 59 12.44 1.72 -6.44
N PRO A 60 11.24 1.97 -7.00
CA PRO A 60 10.24 2.83 -6.41
C PRO A 60 9.77 2.27 -5.07
N PHE A 61 9.48 3.15 -4.12
CA PHE A 61 8.90 2.80 -2.83
C PHE A 61 7.50 3.44 -2.68
N GLY A 62 6.68 2.89 -1.78
CA GLY A 62 5.32 3.39 -1.57
C GLY A 62 4.23 2.62 -2.32
N GLY A 63 4.53 1.42 -2.85
CA GLY A 63 3.53 0.52 -3.46
C GLY A 63 2.32 0.23 -2.56
N GLY A 64 2.51 0.22 -1.24
CA GLY A 64 1.42 0.04 -0.26
C GLY A 64 0.35 1.13 -0.33
N ILE A 65 0.69 2.36 -0.73
CA ILE A 65 -0.26 3.48 -0.83
C ILE A 65 -1.38 3.15 -1.82
N LEU A 66 -1.04 2.50 -2.95
CA LEU A 66 -2.04 2.07 -3.93
C LEU A 66 -3.01 1.06 -3.31
N ILE A 67 -2.48 0.08 -2.56
CA ILE A 67 -3.29 -0.94 -1.90
C ILE A 67 -4.24 -0.31 -0.89
N ILE A 68 -3.72 0.58 -0.03
CA ILE A 68 -4.52 1.28 0.99
C ILE A 68 -5.65 2.06 0.34
N LEU A 69 -5.35 2.79 -0.74
CA LEU A 69 -6.33 3.60 -1.46
C LEU A 69 -7.42 2.71 -2.08
N VAL A 70 -7.03 1.68 -2.84
CA VAL A 70 -7.97 0.79 -3.53
C VAL A 70 -8.86 0.05 -2.52
N VAL A 71 -8.29 -0.52 -1.47
CA VAL A 71 -9.05 -1.27 -0.46
C VAL A 71 -10.00 -0.36 0.31
N SER A 72 -9.58 0.86 0.66
CA SER A 72 -10.45 1.83 1.36
C SER A 72 -11.64 2.24 0.49
N VAL A 73 -11.40 2.55 -0.78
CA VAL A 73 -12.47 2.91 -1.74
C VAL A 73 -13.42 1.74 -1.97
N LEU A 74 -12.90 0.54 -2.19
CA LEU A 74 -13.74 -0.64 -2.41
C LEU A 74 -14.55 -1.03 -1.18
N THR A 75 -14.01 -0.82 0.02
CA THR A 75 -14.72 -1.07 1.28
C THR A 75 -15.91 -0.11 1.43
N LEU A 76 -15.71 1.19 1.19
CA LEU A 76 -16.78 2.19 1.19
C LEU A 76 -17.84 1.88 0.14
N TRP A 77 -17.40 1.53 -1.07
CA TRP A 77 -18.29 1.16 -2.16
C TRP A 77 -19.11 -0.10 -1.86
N ALA A 78 -18.49 -1.11 -1.25
CA ALA A 78 -19.16 -2.35 -0.84
C ALA A 78 -20.25 -2.09 0.21
N TYR A 79 -20.01 -1.23 1.19
CA TYR A 79 -21.04 -0.87 2.18
C TYR A 79 -22.25 -0.21 1.54
N GLY A 80 -22.05 0.64 0.54
CA GLY A 80 -23.12 1.27 -0.23
C GLY A 80 -23.94 0.26 -1.06
N ILE A 81 -23.26 -0.63 -1.80
CA ILE A 81 -23.93 -1.60 -2.69
C ILE A 81 -24.72 -2.64 -1.90
N PHE A 82 -24.13 -3.17 -0.82
CA PHE A 82 -24.78 -4.23 -0.05
C PHE A 82 -25.76 -3.68 1.00
N GLN A 83 -25.98 -2.37 1.04
CA GLN A 83 -26.87 -1.69 1.99
C GLN A 83 -26.62 -2.12 3.43
N ILE A 84 -25.34 -2.28 3.79
CA ILE A 84 -24.95 -2.72 5.13
C ILE A 84 -25.17 -1.55 6.09
N THR A 85 -25.99 -1.78 7.12
CA THR A 85 -26.20 -0.80 8.20
C THR A 85 -24.98 -0.80 9.13
N ILE A 86 -24.20 0.27 9.07
CA ILE A 86 -23.01 0.45 9.89
C ILE A 86 -23.09 1.79 10.63
N LYS A 87 -22.63 1.80 11.88
CA LYS A 87 -22.53 3.06 12.63
C LYS A 87 -21.33 3.86 12.09
N PRO A 88 -21.44 5.18 11.90
CA PRO A 88 -20.33 5.99 11.41
C PRO A 88 -19.03 5.83 12.22
N TRP A 89 -19.15 5.58 13.53
CA TRP A 89 -18.01 5.34 14.41
C TRP A 89 -17.26 4.03 14.11
N GLU A 90 -17.97 2.95 13.79
CA GLU A 90 -17.36 1.66 13.44
C GLU A 90 -16.58 1.78 12.12
N LEU A 91 -17.18 2.45 11.13
CA LEU A 91 -16.52 2.75 9.86
C LEU A 91 -15.25 3.58 10.07
N PHE A 92 -15.33 4.60 10.93
CA PHE A 92 -14.18 5.44 11.25
C PHE A 92 -13.04 4.64 11.87
N VAL A 93 -13.31 3.80 12.87
CA VAL A 93 -12.28 2.97 13.51
C VAL A 93 -11.63 1.99 12.52
N ILE A 94 -12.43 1.36 11.64
CA ILE A 94 -11.91 0.45 10.61
C ILE A 94 -11.00 1.19 9.63
N LEU A 95 -11.45 2.31 9.06
CA LEU A 95 -10.64 3.07 8.10
C LEU A 95 -9.43 3.71 8.75
N PHE A 96 -9.57 4.28 9.95
CA PHE A 96 -8.48 4.89 10.69
C PHE A 96 -7.40 3.86 11.04
N SER A 97 -7.79 2.68 11.52
CA SER A 97 -6.83 1.62 11.81
C SER A 97 -6.15 1.11 10.54
N PHE A 98 -6.90 0.86 9.47
CA PHE A 98 -6.33 0.35 8.21
C PHE A 98 -5.34 1.34 7.58
N ILE A 99 -5.69 2.63 7.52
CA ILE A 99 -4.83 3.68 6.96
C ILE A 99 -3.65 3.97 7.91
N GLY A 100 -3.86 3.90 9.23
CA GLY A 100 -2.83 4.23 10.21
C GLY A 100 -1.74 3.16 10.37
N PHE A 101 -2.08 1.88 10.15
CA PHE A 101 -1.14 0.75 10.27
C PHE A 101 -0.65 0.19 8.92
N GLY A 102 -1.24 0.61 7.80
CA GLY A 102 -0.83 0.24 6.44
C GLY A 102 0.33 1.07 5.92
#